data_AF-A0A3C0EL47-F1
#
_entry.id   AF-A0A3C0EL47-F1
#
_cell.length_a   1.000
_cell.length_b   1.000
_cell.length_c   1.000
_cell.angle_alpha   90.00
_cell.angle_beta   90.00
_cell.angle_gamma   90.00
#
_symmetry.space_group_name_H-M   'P 1'
#
loop_
_entity.id
_entity.type
_entity.pdbx_description
1 polymer ?
#
loop_
_entity_poly.entity_id
_entity_poly.type
_entity_poly.pdbx_seq_one_letter_code
_entity_poly.pdbx_strand_id
1 'polypeptide(L)'
;MRAITVPQVIEQRFGRVTQQFYAWINVVLGLIYAALWLYGLAIFVSAVFGLPIQGVVIGVGLVVLIYSVIGGSWAVMSNDFLQTIILIPITLLVAYLALDAIGGLSSFWDQSMHGEHAAEFAVINTPQQFDGRYTLIWAIAMFIKNVIGYNTINSSVRYFSVKDGREARKAAWLGCGLMTIGAVIWMIPPMVGRLLYA
;
A
#
# COMPACT_ATOMS: atom_id res chain seq x y z
N MET A 1 2.04 28.74 8.31
CA MET A 1 2.99 28.85 7.18
C MET A 1 2.26 28.47 5.90
N ARG A 2 2.25 29.32 4.87
CA ARG A 2 1.68 28.99 3.56
C ARG A 2 2.81 28.41 2.70
N ALA A 3 2.99 27.10 2.77
CA ALA A 3 3.94 26.37 1.92
C ALA A 3 3.16 25.37 1.08
N ILE A 4 3.48 25.29 -0.21
CA ILE A 4 2.75 24.47 -1.18
C ILE A 4 3.47 23.15 -1.48
N THR A 5 4.75 23.04 -1.12
CA THR A 5 5.56 21.84 -1.35
C THR A 5 6.39 21.46 -0.12
N VAL A 6 6.67 20.16 0.05
CA VAL A 6 7.48 19.64 1.16
C VAL A 6 8.88 20.27 1.22
N PRO A 7 9.62 20.43 0.09
CA PRO A 7 10.94 21.04 0.11
C PRO A 7 10.91 22.49 0.61
N GLN A 8 9.86 23.27 0.30
CA GLN A 8 9.71 24.64 0.81
C GLN A 8 9.52 24.69 2.32
N VAL A 9 8.77 23.73 2.90
CA VAL A 9 8.61 23.63 4.36
C VAL A 9 9.95 23.34 5.02
N ILE A 10 10.75 22.46 4.41
CA ILE A 10 12.09 22.12 4.90
C ILE A 10 13.03 23.33 4.78
N GLU A 11 12.99 24.06 3.66
CA GLU A 11 13.78 25.26 3.44
C GLU A 11 13.48 26.34 4.49
N GLN A 12 12.20 26.63 4.72
CA GLN A 12 11.77 27.67 5.67
C GLN A 12 12.14 27.34 7.12
N ARG A 13 12.24 26.05 7.48
CA ARG A 13 12.51 25.62 8.86
C ARG A 13 13.98 25.31 9.13
N PHE A 14 14.70 24.77 8.15
CA PHE A 14 16.05 24.21 8.30
C PHE A 14 17.07 24.73 7.28
N GLY A 15 16.67 25.63 6.39
CA GLY A 15 17.54 26.22 5.37
C GLY A 15 17.72 25.38 4.10
N ARG A 16 18.36 26.01 3.10
CA ARG A 16 18.54 25.46 1.74
C ARG A 16 19.46 24.24 1.67
N VAL A 17 20.50 24.17 2.51
CA VAL A 17 21.44 23.03 2.51
C VAL A 17 20.70 21.75 2.91
N THR A 18 19.91 21.82 3.97
CA THR A 18 19.08 20.73 4.46
C THR A 18 18.05 20.32 3.40
N GLN A 19 17.39 21.29 2.76
CA GLN A 19 16.45 21.02 1.66
C GLN A 19 17.11 20.21 0.52
N GLN A 20 18.28 20.61 0.05
CA GLN A 20 18.97 19.93 -1.05
C GLN A 20 19.41 18.52 -0.66
N PHE A 21 19.95 18.35 0.54
CA PHE A 21 20.30 17.02 1.06
C PHE A 21 19.06 16.10 1.11
N TYR A 22 17.94 16.60 1.65
CA TYR A 22 16.67 15.87 1.68
C TYR A 22 16.12 15.58 0.28
N ALA A 23 16.28 16.48 -0.69
CA ALA A 23 15.82 16.23 -2.05
C ALA A 23 16.61 15.09 -2.70
N TRP A 24 17.94 15.11 -2.63
CA TRP A 24 18.79 14.07 -3.21
C TRP A 24 18.57 12.69 -2.59
N ILE A 25 18.49 12.61 -1.26
CA ILE A 25 18.23 11.33 -0.60
C ILE A 25 16.85 10.76 -0.97
N ASN A 26 15.83 11.62 -1.10
CA ASN A 26 14.49 11.17 -1.53
C ASN A 26 14.46 10.70 -2.98
N VAL A 27 15.26 11.29 -3.88
CA VAL A 27 15.40 10.80 -5.26
C VAL A 27 15.97 9.38 -5.28
N VAL A 28 17.05 9.14 -4.54
CA VAL A 28 17.70 7.81 -4.47
C VAL A 28 16.77 6.78 -3.84
N LEU A 29 16.17 7.10 -2.69
CA LEU A 29 15.21 6.21 -2.03
C LEU A 29 13.96 5.95 -2.88
N GLY A 30 13.48 6.98 -3.57
CA GLY A 30 12.34 6.88 -4.48
C GLY A 30 12.63 5.94 -5.66
N LEU A 31 13.85 5.96 -6.21
CA LEU A 31 14.26 5.04 -7.27
C LEU A 31 14.25 3.59 -6.80
N ILE A 32 14.81 3.31 -5.62
CA ILE A 32 14.81 1.96 -5.02
C ILE A 32 13.37 1.49 -4.78
N TYR A 33 12.52 2.40 -4.26
CA TYR A 33 11.12 2.10 -4.00
C TYR A 33 10.35 1.78 -5.29
N ALA A 34 10.53 2.58 -6.35
CA ALA A 34 9.93 2.34 -7.66
C ALA A 34 10.40 1.01 -8.27
N ALA A 35 11.69 0.68 -8.13
CA ALA A 35 12.23 -0.59 -8.59
C ALA A 35 11.59 -1.80 -7.85
N LEU A 36 11.39 -1.69 -6.54
CA LEU A 36 10.73 -2.72 -5.74
C LEU A 36 9.28 -2.97 -6.21
N TRP A 37 8.52 -1.90 -6.47
CA TRP A 37 7.16 -2.01 -6.99
C TRP A 37 7.11 -2.62 -8.39
N LEU A 38 7.99 -2.18 -9.30
CA LEU A 38 8.08 -2.75 -10.64
C LEU A 38 8.43 -4.23 -10.60
N TYR A 39 9.35 -4.61 -9.72
CA TYR A 39 9.75 -6.01 -9.55
C TYR A 39 8.59 -6.87 -8.99
N GLY A 40 7.86 -6.35 -7.99
CA GLY A 40 6.67 -7.03 -7.45
C GLY A 40 5.59 -7.26 -8.53
N LEU A 41 5.34 -6.25 -9.36
CA LEU A 41 4.43 -6.36 -10.50
C LEU A 41 4.94 -7.39 -11.52
N ALA A 42 6.24 -7.42 -11.80
CA ALA A 42 6.84 -8.35 -12.73
C ALA A 42 6.73 -9.81 -12.26
N ILE A 43 6.89 -10.08 -10.96
CA ILE A 43 6.65 -11.41 -10.38
C ILE A 43 5.21 -11.85 -10.63
N PHE A 44 4.24 -10.97 -10.37
CA PHE A 44 2.82 -11.29 -10.56
C PHE A 44 2.51 -11.60 -12.02
N VAL A 45 2.91 -10.72 -12.94
CA VAL A 45 2.68 -10.90 -14.38
C VAL A 45 3.40 -12.14 -14.91
N SER A 46 4.64 -12.39 -14.46
CA SER A 46 5.39 -13.59 -14.82
C SER A 46 4.66 -14.87 -14.38
N ALA A 47 4.10 -14.89 -13.17
CA ALA A 47 3.35 -16.02 -12.64
C ALA A 47 2.04 -16.29 -13.42
N VAL A 48 1.34 -15.22 -13.85
CA VAL A 48 0.06 -15.35 -14.57
C VAL A 48 0.26 -15.73 -16.04
N PHE A 49 1.24 -15.13 -16.71
CA PHE A 49 1.44 -15.28 -18.16
C PHE A 49 2.57 -16.24 -18.54
N GLY A 50 3.33 -16.76 -17.57
CA GLY A 50 4.47 -17.65 -17.80
C GLY A 50 5.67 -16.98 -18.50
N LEU A 51 5.76 -15.65 -18.46
CA LEU A 51 6.81 -14.88 -19.13
C LEU A 51 8.06 -14.73 -18.26
N PRO A 52 9.28 -14.61 -18.84
CA PRO A 52 10.48 -14.37 -18.06
C PRO A 52 10.44 -12.99 -17.38
N ILE A 53 10.73 -12.95 -16.07
CA ILE A 53 10.66 -11.73 -15.25
C ILE A 53 11.44 -10.57 -15.87
N GLN A 54 12.64 -10.84 -16.40
CA GLN A 54 13.47 -9.81 -17.04
C GLN A 54 12.77 -9.12 -18.21
N GLY A 55 12.07 -9.89 -19.06
CA GLY A 55 11.31 -9.35 -20.19
C GLY A 55 10.12 -8.50 -19.73
N VAL A 56 9.43 -8.95 -18.68
CA VAL A 56 8.31 -8.21 -18.08
C VAL A 56 8.78 -6.89 -17.47
N VAL A 57 9.88 -6.88 -16.72
CA VAL A 57 10.45 -5.66 -16.12
C VAL A 57 10.77 -4.64 -17.20
N ILE A 58 11.44 -5.04 -18.29
CA ILE A 58 11.79 -4.14 -19.39
C ILE A 58 10.54 -3.63 -20.09
N GLY A 59 9.59 -4.52 -20.42
CA GLY A 59 8.37 -4.15 -21.14
C GLY A 59 7.48 -3.20 -20.35
N VAL A 60 7.15 -3.55 -19.10
CA VAL A 60 6.34 -2.71 -18.22
C VAL A 60 7.07 -1.41 -17.88
N GLY A 61 8.37 -1.48 -17.60
CA GLY A 61 9.19 -0.30 -17.34
C GLY A 61 9.18 0.70 -18.51
N LEU A 62 9.29 0.21 -19.75
CA LEU A 62 9.19 1.06 -20.94
C LEU A 62 7.81 1.71 -21.07
N VAL A 63 6.72 0.97 -20.88
CA VAL A 63 5.36 1.53 -20.91
C VAL A 63 5.24 2.64 -19.86
N VAL A 64 5.71 2.39 -18.64
CA VAL A 64 5.68 3.36 -17.54
C VAL A 64 6.46 4.61 -17.86
N LEU A 65 7.68 4.47 -18.40
CA LEU A 65 8.50 5.60 -18.81
C LEU A 65 7.85 6.41 -19.92
N ILE A 66 7.30 5.76 -20.95
CA ILE A 66 6.68 6.44 -22.10
C ILE A 66 5.50 7.29 -21.64
N TYR A 67 4.53 6.72 -20.91
CA TYR A 67 3.36 7.50 -20.50
C TYR A 67 3.72 8.58 -19.48
N SER A 68 4.71 8.33 -18.61
CA SER A 68 5.13 9.31 -17.60
C SER A 68 5.81 10.52 -18.24
N VAL A 69 6.65 10.30 -19.26
CA VAL A 69 7.33 11.38 -20.00
C VAL A 69 6.36 12.19 -20.85
N ILE A 70 5.43 11.53 -21.55
CA ILE A 70 4.47 12.22 -22.44
C ILE A 70 3.42 12.98 -21.63
N GLY A 71 2.90 12.34 -20.59
CA GLY A 71 1.71 12.81 -19.90
C GLY A 71 1.96 13.71 -18.68
N GLY A 72 3.18 13.71 -18.15
CA GLY A 72 3.53 14.47 -16.96
C GLY A 72 2.61 14.19 -15.77
N SER A 73 2.44 15.16 -14.87
CA SER A 73 1.60 15.02 -13.67
C SER A 73 0.11 14.81 -13.99
N TRP A 74 -0.36 15.31 -15.13
CA TRP A 74 -1.76 15.17 -15.55
C TRP A 74 -2.12 13.74 -15.89
N ALA A 75 -1.29 13.04 -16.68
CA ALA A 75 -1.56 11.64 -17.00
C ALA A 75 -1.47 10.73 -15.77
N VAL A 76 -0.55 11.02 -14.84
CA VAL A 76 -0.47 10.29 -13.57
C VAL A 76 -1.76 10.48 -12.77
N MET A 77 -2.27 11.72 -12.68
CA MET A 77 -3.52 11.99 -11.98
C MET A 77 -4.73 11.29 -12.64
N SER A 78 -4.78 11.28 -13.97
CA SER A 78 -5.84 10.55 -14.70
C SER A 78 -5.75 9.04 -14.48
N ASN A 79 -4.54 8.47 -14.45
CA ASN A 79 -4.35 7.05 -14.17
C ASN A 79 -4.77 6.69 -12.73
N ASP A 80 -4.41 7.50 -11.74
CA ASP A 80 -4.82 7.29 -10.34
C ASP A 80 -6.36 7.32 -10.19
N PHE A 81 -7.03 8.21 -10.92
CA PHE A 81 -8.49 8.28 -10.94
C PHE A 81 -9.13 7.04 -11.57
N LEU A 82 -8.66 6.64 -12.76
CA LEU A 82 -9.12 5.42 -13.43
C LEU A 82 -8.85 4.17 -12.57
N GLN A 83 -7.67 4.10 -11.96
CA GLN A 83 -7.31 3.01 -11.07
C GLN A 83 -8.27 2.92 -9.88
N THR A 84 -8.68 4.05 -9.29
CA THR A 84 -9.65 4.04 -8.19
C THR A 84 -11.01 3.47 -8.63
N ILE A 85 -11.48 3.86 -9.82
CA ILE A 85 -12.77 3.37 -10.37
C ILE A 85 -12.72 1.87 -10.66
N ILE A 86 -11.60 1.37 -11.17
CA ILE A 86 -11.44 -0.04 -11.57
C ILE A 86 -11.13 -0.93 -10.36
N LEU A 87 -10.29 -0.47 -9.43
CA LEU A 87 -9.79 -1.26 -8.31
C LEU A 87 -10.91 -1.60 -7.32
N ILE A 88 -11.79 -0.65 -6.98
CA ILE A 88 -12.87 -0.85 -6.01
C ILE A 88 -13.80 -2.02 -6.40
N PRO A 89 -14.42 -2.07 -7.58
CA PRO A 89 -15.30 -3.17 -7.96
C PRO A 89 -14.53 -4.50 -8.09
N ILE A 90 -13.31 -4.48 -8.62
CA ILE A 90 -12.49 -5.70 -8.71
C ILE A 90 -12.17 -6.24 -7.32
N THR A 91 -11.80 -5.40 -6.36
CA THR A 91 -11.48 -5.87 -5.00
C THR A 91 -12.70 -6.40 -4.26
N LEU A 92 -13.88 -5.80 -4.45
CA LEU A 92 -15.13 -6.35 -3.92
C LEU A 92 -15.48 -7.70 -4.57
N LEU A 93 -15.35 -7.80 -5.90
CA LEU A 93 -15.63 -9.02 -6.63
C LEU A 93 -14.69 -10.16 -6.20
N VAL A 94 -13.38 -9.89 -6.13
CA VAL A 94 -12.39 -10.89 -5.73
C VAL A 94 -12.59 -11.31 -4.28
N ALA A 95 -12.91 -10.38 -3.36
CA ALA A 95 -13.23 -10.74 -1.98
C ALA A 95 -14.49 -11.64 -1.90
N TYR A 96 -15.53 -11.34 -2.68
CA TYR A 96 -16.72 -12.17 -2.75
C TYR A 96 -16.43 -13.57 -3.31
N LEU A 97 -15.76 -13.65 -4.46
CA LEU A 97 -15.41 -14.93 -5.10
C LEU A 97 -14.49 -15.78 -4.21
N ALA A 98 -13.57 -15.15 -3.48
CA ALA A 98 -12.73 -15.82 -2.51
C ALA A 98 -13.57 -16.44 -1.38
N LEU A 99 -14.53 -15.70 -0.80
CA LEU A 99 -15.43 -16.25 0.22
C LEU A 99 -16.31 -17.36 -0.34
N ASP A 100 -16.82 -17.23 -1.57
CA ASP A 100 -17.66 -18.25 -2.20
C ASP A 100 -16.89 -19.56 -2.42
N ALA A 101 -15.62 -19.48 -2.82
CA ALA A 101 -14.76 -20.65 -3.07
C ALA A 101 -14.56 -21.56 -1.85
N ILE A 102 -14.68 -21.02 -0.63
CA ILE A 102 -14.57 -21.78 0.63
C ILE A 102 -15.93 -22.11 1.27
N GLY A 103 -17.04 -21.81 0.60
CA GLY A 103 -18.40 -22.09 1.10
C GLY A 103 -19.03 -20.97 1.91
N GLY A 104 -18.54 -19.73 1.77
CA GLY A 104 -19.12 -18.53 2.36
C GLY A 104 -18.48 -18.07 3.67
N LEU A 105 -19.03 -16.99 4.24
CA LEU A 105 -18.47 -16.29 5.40
C LEU A 105 -18.49 -17.15 6.68
N SER A 106 -19.47 -18.03 6.84
CA SER A 106 -19.54 -18.95 7.99
C SER A 106 -18.40 -19.97 7.94
N SER A 107 -18.17 -20.58 6.78
CA SER A 107 -17.08 -21.54 6.56
C SER A 107 -15.72 -20.86 6.71
N PHE A 108 -15.57 -19.63 6.24
CA PHE A 108 -14.38 -18.80 6.48
C PHE A 108 -14.08 -18.65 7.97
N TRP A 109 -15.10 -18.26 8.76
CA TRP A 109 -14.92 -18.06 10.19
C TRP A 109 -14.54 -19.35 10.92
N ASP A 110 -15.20 -20.46 10.59
CA ASP A 110 -14.93 -21.75 11.21
C ASP A 110 -13.52 -22.26 10.86
N GLN A 111 -13.10 -22.16 9.60
CA GLN A 111 -11.76 -22.58 9.18
C GLN A 111 -10.66 -21.67 9.71
N SER A 112 -10.89 -20.36 9.77
CA SER A 112 -9.91 -19.41 10.30
C SER A 112 -9.76 -19.46 11.83
N MET A 113 -10.80 -19.83 12.58
CA MET A 113 -10.74 -19.88 14.05
C MET A 113 -10.57 -21.27 14.64
N HIS A 114 -11.06 -22.32 13.96
CA HIS A 114 -11.08 -23.69 14.45
C HIS A 114 -10.41 -24.70 13.51
N GLY A 115 -9.93 -24.27 12.33
CA GLY A 115 -9.21 -25.12 11.39
C GLY A 115 -7.76 -25.37 11.77
N GLU A 116 -7.09 -26.27 11.03
CA GLU A 116 -5.68 -26.64 11.27
C GLU A 116 -4.71 -25.44 11.19
N HIS A 117 -5.05 -24.43 10.39
CA HIS A 117 -4.27 -23.20 10.24
C HIS A 117 -4.75 -22.05 11.12
N ALA A 118 -5.67 -22.27 12.07
CA ALA A 118 -6.19 -21.20 12.93
C ALA A 118 -5.10 -20.48 13.72
N ALA A 119 -4.03 -21.20 14.08
CA ALA A 119 -2.88 -20.63 14.76
C ALA A 119 -2.08 -19.65 13.88
N GLU A 120 -2.17 -19.73 12.54
CA GLU A 120 -1.53 -18.79 11.60
C GLU A 120 -2.29 -17.46 11.48
N PHE A 121 -3.59 -17.44 11.84
CA PHE A 121 -4.44 -16.25 11.80
C PHE A 121 -4.49 -15.50 13.15
N ALA A 122 -3.67 -15.92 14.12
CA ALA A 122 -3.56 -15.23 15.40
C ALA A 122 -3.00 -13.81 15.22
N VAL A 123 -3.60 -12.83 15.92
CA VAL A 123 -3.17 -11.41 15.85
C VAL A 123 -1.74 -11.22 16.37
N ILE A 124 -1.28 -12.09 17.27
CA ILE A 124 0.08 -12.11 17.79
C ILE A 124 0.59 -13.54 17.69
N ASN A 125 1.58 -13.76 16.83
CA ASN A 125 2.20 -15.06 16.67
C ASN A 125 3.11 -15.39 17.86
N THR A 126 3.09 -16.66 18.26
CA THR A 126 3.96 -17.17 19.33
C THR A 126 5.38 -17.37 18.76
N PRO A 127 6.48 -17.19 19.52
CA PRO A 127 7.86 -17.23 18.97
C PRO A 127 8.26 -18.50 18.21
N GLN A 128 7.51 -19.60 18.36
CA GLN A 128 7.69 -20.86 17.66
C GLN A 128 7.11 -20.87 16.23
N GLN A 129 6.24 -19.90 15.89
CA GLN A 129 5.66 -19.76 14.56
C GLN A 129 6.50 -18.80 13.70
N PHE A 130 6.59 -19.10 12.39
CA PHE A 130 7.27 -18.26 11.39
C PHE A 130 8.72 -17.88 11.72
N ASP A 131 9.53 -18.79 12.31
CA ASP A 131 10.95 -18.53 12.60
C ASP A 131 11.16 -17.32 13.55
N GLY A 132 10.22 -17.08 14.47
CA GLY A 132 10.23 -15.94 15.40
C GLY A 132 9.91 -14.59 14.74
N ARG A 133 9.48 -14.60 13.47
CA ARG A 133 9.05 -13.41 12.73
C ARG A 133 7.61 -13.07 13.09
N TYR A 134 7.25 -11.78 13.03
CA TYR A 134 5.89 -11.29 13.33
C TYR A 134 5.44 -11.49 14.79
N THR A 135 6.38 -11.43 15.74
CA THR A 135 6.08 -11.42 17.19
C THR A 135 5.52 -10.07 17.64
N LEU A 136 5.09 -9.97 18.91
CA LEU A 136 4.60 -8.73 19.52
C LEU A 136 5.56 -7.54 19.34
N ILE A 137 6.88 -7.78 19.42
CA ILE A 137 7.90 -6.76 19.21
C ILE A 137 7.84 -6.20 17.78
N TRP A 138 7.66 -7.07 16.79
CA TRP A 138 7.50 -6.66 15.39
C TRP A 138 6.21 -5.85 15.19
N ALA A 139 5.10 -6.27 15.80
CA ALA A 139 3.83 -5.54 15.74
C ALA A 139 3.96 -4.12 16.32
N ILE A 140 4.60 -3.99 17.48
CA ILE A 140 4.89 -2.69 18.11
C ILE A 140 5.81 -1.85 17.21
N ALA A 141 6.88 -2.44 16.67
CA ALA A 141 7.80 -1.74 15.77
C ALA A 141 7.10 -1.24 14.51
N MET A 142 6.23 -2.06 13.90
CA MET A 142 5.44 -1.68 12.73
C MET A 142 4.40 -0.61 13.05
N PHE A 143 3.79 -0.66 14.24
CA PHE A 143 2.88 0.38 14.70
C PHE A 143 3.61 1.72 14.84
N ILE A 144 4.75 1.74 15.55
CA ILE A 144 5.59 2.94 15.71
C ILE A 144 6.04 3.48 14.34
N LYS A 145 6.52 2.60 13.45
CA LYS A 145 6.92 2.97 12.08
C LYS A 145 5.78 3.65 11.32
N ASN A 146 4.56 3.08 11.36
CA ASN A 146 3.41 3.67 10.68
C ASN A 146 3.00 5.00 11.31
N VAL A 147 2.98 5.10 12.64
CA VAL A 147 2.70 6.38 13.32
C VAL A 147 3.68 7.46 12.89
N ILE A 148 4.99 7.18 12.88
CA ILE A 148 6.01 8.15 12.45
C ILE A 148 5.85 8.50 10.95
N GLY A 149 5.63 7.49 10.10
CA GLY A 149 5.47 7.68 8.65
C GLY A 149 4.26 8.56 8.29
N TYR A 150 3.12 8.34 8.94
CA TYR A 150 1.91 9.13 8.70
C TYR A 150 1.95 10.51 9.35
N ASN A 151 2.73 10.71 10.43
CA ASN A 151 2.93 12.02 11.08
C ASN A 151 4.04 12.87 10.42
N THR A 152 4.51 12.47 9.24
CA THR A 152 5.51 13.23 8.47
C THR A 152 4.84 14.23 7.52
N ILE A 153 5.52 15.36 7.24
CA ILE A 153 5.05 16.43 6.33
C ILE A 153 4.67 15.89 4.94
N ASN A 154 5.33 14.84 4.45
CA ASN A 154 5.02 14.18 3.18
C ASN A 154 3.58 13.66 3.11
N SER A 155 3.03 13.17 4.22
CA SER A 155 1.65 12.68 4.30
C SER A 155 0.65 13.83 4.48
N SER A 156 1.12 14.98 4.96
CA SER A 156 0.29 16.16 5.27
C SER A 156 -0.09 16.99 4.04
N VAL A 157 0.63 16.85 2.91
CA VAL A 157 0.40 17.66 1.69
C VAL A 157 -1.02 17.53 1.14
N ARG A 158 -1.65 16.37 1.35
CA ARG A 158 -3.03 16.08 0.94
C ARG A 158 -4.06 16.96 1.66
N TYR A 159 -3.71 17.44 2.85
CA TYR A 159 -4.57 18.32 3.64
C TYR A 159 -4.34 19.80 3.32
N PHE A 160 -3.26 20.16 2.60
CA PHE A 160 -3.00 21.56 2.22
C PHE A 160 -3.97 22.09 1.15
N SER A 161 -4.61 21.18 0.40
CA SER A 161 -5.63 21.51 -0.59
C SER A 161 -7.03 21.72 0.03
N VAL A 162 -7.19 21.53 1.33
CA VAL A 162 -8.47 21.64 2.03
C VAL A 162 -8.67 23.06 2.57
N LYS A 163 -9.89 23.59 2.44
CA LYS A 163 -10.24 24.99 2.75
C LYS A 163 -9.92 25.40 4.19
N ASP A 164 -10.24 24.53 5.16
CA ASP A 164 -10.12 24.82 6.59
C ASP A 164 -9.69 23.58 7.39
N GLY A 165 -9.08 23.78 8.56
CA GLY A 165 -8.65 22.69 9.45
C GLY A 165 -9.79 21.77 9.92
N ARG A 166 -11.03 22.28 10.00
CA ARG A 166 -12.21 21.48 10.33
C ARG A 166 -12.57 20.50 9.21
N GLU A 167 -12.49 20.95 7.96
CA GLU A 167 -12.74 20.09 6.79
C GLU A 167 -11.58 19.11 6.58
N ALA A 168 -10.34 19.50 6.90
CA ALA A 168 -9.20 18.59 6.89
C ALA A 168 -9.38 17.43 7.88
N ARG A 169 -9.95 17.71 9.07
CA ARG A 169 -10.28 16.66 10.06
C ARG A 169 -11.38 15.71 9.56
N LYS A 170 -12.41 16.22 8.88
CA LYS A 170 -13.45 15.37 8.27
C LYS A 170 -12.87 14.49 7.18
N ALA A 171 -12.03 15.05 6.31
CA ALA A 171 -11.32 14.28 5.28
C ALA A 171 -10.41 13.20 5.89
N ALA A 172 -9.72 13.50 6.99
CA ALA A 172 -8.91 12.52 7.72
C ALA A 172 -9.76 11.38 8.30
N TRP A 173 -10.92 11.69 8.90
CA TRP A 173 -11.85 10.67 9.40
C TRP A 173 -12.44 9.81 8.29
N LEU A 174 -12.81 10.41 7.16
CA LEU A 174 -13.27 9.67 5.98
C LEU A 174 -12.17 8.71 5.48
N GLY A 175 -10.93 9.21 5.36
CA GLY A 175 -9.78 8.39 4.97
C GLY A 175 -9.55 7.23 5.94
N CYS A 176 -9.63 7.48 7.25
CA CYS A 176 -9.51 6.44 8.27
C CYS A 176 -10.57 5.35 8.12
N GLY A 177 -11.85 5.74 7.94
CA GLY A 177 -12.93 4.79 7.74
C GLY A 177 -12.76 3.95 6.47
N LEU A 178 -12.46 4.61 5.35
CA LEU A 178 -12.24 3.93 4.07
C LEU A 178 -11.04 2.98 4.11
N MET A 179 -9.91 3.38 4.71
CA MET A 179 -8.74 2.51 4.83
C MET A 179 -8.98 1.34 5.78
N THR A 180 -9.76 1.53 6.84
CA THR A 180 -10.11 0.44 7.76
C THR A 180 -10.98 -0.61 7.06
N ILE A 181 -12.02 -0.17 6.34
CA ILE A 181 -12.87 -1.07 5.56
C ILE A 181 -12.06 -1.75 4.44
N GLY A 182 -11.25 -0.99 3.72
CA GLY A 182 -10.39 -1.51 2.65
C GLY A 182 -9.38 -2.54 3.14
N ALA A 183 -8.77 -2.33 4.32
CA ALA A 183 -7.84 -3.28 4.91
C ALA A 183 -8.49 -4.64 5.19
N VAL A 184 -9.73 -4.65 5.71
CA VAL A 184 -10.47 -5.90 5.94
C VAL A 184 -10.76 -6.61 4.62
N ILE A 185 -11.27 -5.88 3.61
CA ILE A 185 -11.64 -6.45 2.32
C ILE A 185 -10.42 -7.02 1.58
N TRP A 186 -9.29 -6.31 1.60
CA TRP A 186 -8.07 -6.75 0.91
C TRP A 186 -7.37 -7.92 1.59
N MET A 187 -7.63 -8.17 2.87
CA MET A 187 -7.05 -9.30 3.60
C MET A 187 -7.80 -10.61 3.32
N ILE A 188 -9.05 -10.56 2.86
CA ILE A 188 -9.86 -11.75 2.59
C ILE A 188 -9.24 -12.64 1.51
N PRO A 189 -8.90 -12.16 0.29
CA PRO A 189 -8.34 -13.02 -0.75
C PRO A 189 -7.05 -13.76 -0.37
N PRO A 190 -6.03 -13.13 0.25
CA PRO A 190 -4.82 -13.86 0.64
C PRO A 190 -5.08 -14.86 1.78
N MET A 191 -5.98 -14.56 2.73
CA MET A 191 -6.34 -15.51 3.79
C MET A 191 -7.04 -16.74 3.22
N VAL A 192 -8.01 -16.54 2.33
CA VAL A 192 -8.69 -17.62 1.61
C VAL A 192 -7.71 -18.43 0.79
N GLY A 193 -6.81 -17.76 0.05
CA GLY A 193 -5.78 -18.44 -0.73
C GLY A 193 -4.88 -19.32 0.14
N ARG A 194 -4.56 -18.89 1.35
CA ARG A 194 -3.85 -19.73 2.32
C ARG A 194 -4.71 -20.93 2.73
N LEU A 195 -5.98 -20.75 3.08
CA LEU A 195 -6.86 -21.87 3.48
C LEU A 195 -7.07 -22.91 2.37
N LEU A 196 -7.12 -22.49 1.10
CA LEU A 196 -7.35 -23.39 -0.03
C LEU A 196 -6.11 -24.16 -0.49
N TYR A 197 -4.91 -23.59 -0.29
CA TYR A 197 -3.66 -24.10 -0.84
C TYR A 197 -2.55 -24.29 0.22
N ALA A 198 -2.92 -24.35 1.50
CA ALA A 198 -1.97 -24.63 2.60
C ALA A 198 -1.55 -26.10 2.65
#